data_AF-A0A8H3XBU0-F1
#
_entry.id   AF-A0A8H3XBU0-F1
#
_cell.length_a   1.000
_cell.length_b   1.000
_cell.length_c   1.000
_cell.angle_alpha   90.00
_cell.angle_beta   90.00
_cell.angle_gamma   90.00
#
_symmetry.space_group_name_H-M   'P 1'
#
loop_
_entity.id
_entity.type
_entity.pdbx_description
1 polymer ?
#
loop_
_entity_poly.entity_id
_entity_poly.type
_entity_poly.pdbx_seq_one_letter_code
_entity_poly.pdbx_strand_id
1 'polypeptide(L)'
;MITLPNECYCMIFNNLRSNYNSLLSCSLVNRHWCRIVIPILWNDPKNHFKDIRLIKVFLLTLNDEERTLLIPFKLTFPNHPKPLFEYTSYITCVNKDLYSGIRIWLRSNGYKTEYELVETAIQCSLIAMSCELVRILNI
;
A
#
# COMPACT_ATOMS: atom_id res chain seq x y z
N MET A 1 7.88 13.67 -33.06
CA MET A 1 8.02 14.10 -31.66
C MET A 1 8.87 13.04 -30.97
N ILE A 2 10.05 13.39 -30.46
CA ILE A 2 10.95 12.41 -29.82
C ILE A 2 10.46 12.22 -28.39
N THR A 3 10.04 11.01 -28.04
CA THR A 3 9.68 10.63 -26.68
C THR A 3 10.89 9.99 -26.01
N LEU A 4 11.16 10.37 -24.76
CA LEU A 4 12.20 9.73 -23.97
C LEU A 4 11.82 8.25 -23.73
N PRO A 5 12.79 7.33 -23.70
CA PRO A 5 12.57 5.97 -23.24
C PRO A 5 12.09 5.91 -21.78
N ASN A 6 11.40 4.82 -21.42
CA ASN A 6 10.90 4.62 -20.05
C ASN A 6 12.03 4.64 -19.02
N GLU A 7 13.19 4.12 -19.38
CA GLU A 7 14.39 4.06 -18.54
C GLU A 7 14.83 5.46 -18.12
N CYS A 8 14.74 6.45 -19.03
CA CYS A 8 15.06 7.83 -18.72
C CYS A 8 14.06 8.43 -17.72
N TYR A 9 12.76 8.18 -17.89
CA TYR A 9 11.74 8.59 -16.92
C TYR A 9 11.95 7.94 -15.56
N CYS A 10 12.22 6.64 -15.53
CA CYS A 10 12.54 5.90 -14.30
C CYS A 10 13.74 6.52 -13.58
N MET A 11 14.81 6.87 -14.30
CA MET A 11 15.98 7.56 -13.71
C MET A 11 15.59 8.92 -13.13
N ILE A 12 14.85 9.75 -13.88
CA ILE A 12 14.41 11.07 -13.41
C ILE A 12 13.59 10.94 -12.12
N PHE A 13 12.60 10.06 -12.09
CA PHE A 13 11.73 9.92 -10.93
C PHE A 13 12.44 9.24 -9.75
N ASN A 14 13.35 8.30 -9.97
CA ASN A 14 14.15 7.72 -8.89
C ASN A 14 15.03 8.76 -8.19
N ASN A 15 15.53 9.77 -8.89
CA ASN A 15 16.25 10.89 -8.27
C ASN A 15 15.35 11.74 -7.36
N LEU A 16 14.02 11.67 -7.53
CA LEU A 16 13.03 12.35 -6.69
C LEU A 16 12.49 11.49 -5.55
N ARG A 17 13.00 10.26 -5.34
CA ARG A 17 12.46 9.29 -4.39
C ARG A 17 12.45 9.76 -2.92
N SER A 18 13.30 10.71 -2.55
CA SER A 18 13.28 11.34 -1.23
C SER A 18 12.20 12.43 -1.08
N ASN A 19 11.65 12.94 -2.18
CA ASN A 19 10.65 14.00 -2.20
C ASN A 19 9.29 13.46 -2.68
N TYR A 20 8.52 12.98 -1.70
CA TYR A 20 7.17 12.44 -1.93
C TYR A 20 6.25 13.42 -2.66
N ASN A 21 6.25 14.70 -2.27
CA ASN A 21 5.36 15.70 -2.86
C ASN A 21 5.67 15.94 -4.34
N SER A 22 6.96 15.96 -4.70
CA SER A 22 7.37 16.07 -6.10
C SER A 22 6.94 14.85 -6.91
N LEU A 23 7.17 13.63 -6.40
CA LEU A 23 6.72 12.41 -7.06
C LEU A 23 5.19 12.39 -7.21
N LEU A 24 4.45 12.70 -6.15
CA LEU A 24 2.99 12.77 -6.20
C LEU A 24 2.54 13.76 -7.29
N SER A 25 3.17 14.94 -7.37
CA SER A 25 2.88 15.93 -8.42
C SER A 25 3.17 15.38 -9.82
N CYS A 26 4.30 14.67 -10.02
CA CYS A 26 4.63 14.02 -11.28
C CYS A 26 3.61 12.96 -11.69
N SER A 27 3.02 12.23 -10.73
CA SER A 27 2.01 11.20 -11.00
C SER A 27 0.72 11.78 -11.61
N LEU A 28 0.46 13.07 -11.41
CA LEU A 28 -0.76 13.77 -11.86
C LEU A 28 -0.60 14.40 -13.25
N VAL A 29 0.61 14.42 -13.81
CA VAL A 29 0.89 15.10 -15.10
C VAL A 29 0.20 14.40 -16.27
N ASN A 30 0.38 13.09 -16.40
CA ASN A 30 -0.25 12.28 -17.45
C ASN A 30 -0.25 10.79 -17.07
N ARG A 31 -1.02 9.98 -17.82
CA ARG A 31 -1.13 8.53 -17.59
C ARG A 31 0.20 7.78 -17.67
N HIS A 32 1.11 8.21 -18.53
CA HIS A 32 2.40 7.56 -18.71
C HIS A 32 3.28 7.77 -17.47
N TRP A 33 3.40 9.01 -17.01
CA TRP A 33 4.15 9.37 -15.80
C TRP A 33 3.54 8.71 -14.56
N CYS A 34 2.21 8.70 -14.44
CA CYS A 34 1.49 8.01 -13.38
C CYS A 34 1.93 6.54 -13.27
N ARG A 35 1.96 5.80 -14.37
CA ARG A 35 2.32 4.36 -14.39
C ARG A 35 3.75 4.09 -13.94
N ILE A 36 4.68 5.03 -14.14
CA ILE A 36 6.09 4.89 -13.73
C ILE A 36 6.27 5.34 -12.28
N VAL A 37 5.66 6.46 -11.91
CA VAL A 37 5.82 7.08 -10.59
C VAL A 37 5.14 6.27 -9.49
N ILE A 38 3.96 5.70 -9.74
CA ILE A 38 3.21 4.97 -8.71
C ILE A 38 4.02 3.80 -8.12
N PRO A 39 4.63 2.90 -8.92
CA PRO A 39 5.52 1.88 -8.38
C PRO A 39 6.68 2.45 -7.54
N ILE A 40 7.30 3.56 -7.96
CA ILE A 40 8.42 4.19 -7.23
C ILE A 40 7.94 4.75 -5.87
N LEU A 41 6.79 5.41 -5.86
CA LEU A 41 6.21 6.03 -4.67
C LEU A 41 5.73 4.99 -3.65
N TRP A 42 5.18 3.87 -4.14
CA TRP A 42 4.68 2.78 -3.29
C TRP A 42 5.74 1.74 -2.91
N ASN A 43 6.94 1.81 -3.49
CA ASN A 43 8.05 0.91 -3.17
C ASN A 43 8.45 0.98 -1.68
N ASP A 44 8.54 2.19 -1.14
CA ASP A 44 8.76 2.41 0.28
C ASP A 44 7.83 3.55 0.74
N PRO A 45 6.66 3.22 1.32
CA PRO A 45 5.72 4.22 1.82
C PRO A 45 6.29 5.08 2.96
N LYS A 46 7.47 4.78 3.53
CA LYS A 46 8.12 5.52 4.63
C LYS A 46 7.10 5.99 5.69
N ASN A 47 7.06 7.29 5.96
CA ASN A 47 6.21 7.91 6.97
C ASN A 47 4.72 7.96 6.59
N HIS A 48 4.35 7.57 5.36
CA HIS A 48 2.97 7.60 4.87
C HIS A 48 2.13 6.42 5.35
N PHE A 49 2.75 5.44 6.02
CA PHE A 49 2.03 4.34 6.65
C PHE A 49 1.01 4.78 7.70
N LYS A 50 1.11 6.01 8.24
CA LYS A 50 0.12 6.60 9.15
C LYS A 50 -1.12 7.14 8.44
N ASP A 51 -1.14 7.15 7.11
CA ASP A 51 -2.29 7.58 6.32
C ASP A 51 -3.38 6.51 6.31
N ILE A 52 -4.55 6.84 6.89
CA ILE A 52 -5.74 5.99 6.93
C ILE A 52 -6.15 5.50 5.53
N ARG A 53 -5.91 6.31 4.48
CA ARG A 53 -6.24 5.94 3.09
C ARG A 53 -5.38 4.79 2.61
N LEU A 54 -4.11 4.74 3.03
CA LEU A 54 -3.19 3.66 2.71
C LEU A 54 -3.68 2.34 3.31
N ILE A 55 -4.08 2.36 4.58
CA ILE A 55 -4.63 1.17 5.26
C ILE A 55 -5.90 0.66 4.55
N LYS A 56 -6.78 1.57 4.11
CA LYS A 56 -7.96 1.19 3.33
C LYS A 56 -7.59 0.50 2.01
N VAL A 57 -6.58 1.01 1.30
CA VAL A 57 -6.10 0.37 0.06
C VAL A 57 -5.60 -1.05 0.36
N PHE A 58 -4.82 -1.23 1.43
CA PHE A 58 -4.34 -2.57 1.82
C PHE A 58 -5.46 -3.55 2.15
N LEU A 59 -6.46 -3.11 2.92
CA LEU A 59 -7.60 -3.96 3.24
C LEU A 59 -8.43 -4.32 1.99
N LEU A 60 -8.48 -3.44 1.00
CA LEU A 60 -9.17 -3.70 -0.27
C LEU A 60 -8.44 -4.72 -1.15
N THR A 61 -7.11 -4.73 -1.11
CA THR A 61 -6.26 -5.61 -1.92
C THR A 61 -6.07 -7.01 -1.33
N LEU A 62 -6.45 -7.24 -0.07
CA LEU A 62 -6.38 -8.58 0.53
C LEU A 62 -7.17 -9.59 -0.32
N ASN A 63 -6.58 -10.76 -0.53
CA ASN A 63 -7.22 -11.89 -1.19
C ASN A 63 -8.23 -12.59 -0.24
N ASP A 64 -8.99 -13.56 -0.76
CA ASP A 64 -10.03 -14.22 0.03
C ASP A 64 -9.46 -14.98 1.25
N GLU A 65 -8.27 -15.58 1.11
CA GLU A 65 -7.60 -16.32 2.18
C GLU A 65 -7.16 -15.39 3.31
N GLU A 66 -6.49 -14.29 3.00
CA GLU A 66 -6.07 -13.27 3.96
C GLU A 66 -7.28 -12.63 4.67
N ARG A 67 -8.38 -12.42 3.93
CA ARG A 67 -9.63 -11.90 4.51
C ARG A 67 -10.24 -12.85 5.53
N THR A 68 -10.02 -14.17 5.41
CA THR A 68 -10.57 -15.13 6.38
C THR A 68 -10.05 -14.88 7.80
N LEU A 69 -8.81 -14.42 7.95
CA LEU A 69 -8.20 -14.05 9.23
C LEU A 69 -8.93 -12.86 9.89
N LEU A 70 -9.64 -12.06 9.11
CA LEU A 70 -10.31 -10.84 9.55
C LEU A 70 -11.80 -11.01 9.83
N ILE A 71 -12.40 -12.15 9.42
CA ILE A 71 -13.82 -12.47 9.63
C ILE A 71 -14.24 -12.40 11.11
N PRO A 72 -13.49 -12.97 12.08
CA PRO A 72 -13.89 -12.99 13.49
C PRO A 72 -14.10 -11.59 14.08
N PHE A 73 -13.37 -10.61 13.54
CA PHE A 73 -13.35 -9.24 14.05
C PHE A 73 -14.44 -8.33 13.47
N LYS A 74 -15.28 -8.86 12.55
CA LYS A 74 -16.41 -8.13 11.93
C LYS A 74 -16.01 -6.74 11.42
N LEU A 75 -14.85 -6.67 10.77
CA LEU A 75 -14.35 -5.42 10.20
C LEU A 75 -15.27 -4.93 9.08
N THR A 76 -15.50 -3.62 9.05
CA THR A 76 -16.21 -2.97 7.96
C THR A 76 -15.21 -2.69 6.85
N PHE A 77 -15.28 -3.49 5.79
CA PHE A 77 -14.44 -3.26 4.61
C PHE A 77 -15.01 -2.13 3.77
N PRO A 78 -14.17 -1.27 3.18
CA PRO A 78 -14.64 -0.25 2.26
C PRO A 78 -15.33 -0.93 1.06
N ASN A 79 -16.54 -0.51 0.72
CA ASN A 79 -17.23 -0.98 -0.49
C ASN A 79 -16.80 -0.12 -1.69
N HIS A 80 -15.53 -0.24 -2.09
CA HIS A 80 -14.96 0.50 -3.20
C HIS A 80 -14.54 -0.45 -4.33
N PRO A 81 -14.58 0.02 -5.60
CA PRO A 81 -14.02 -0.75 -6.69
C PRO A 81 -12.53 -1.03 -6.45
N LYS A 82 -12.04 -2.15 -6.98
CA LYS A 82 -10.63 -2.52 -6.89
C LYS A 82 -9.76 -1.35 -7.35
N PRO A 83 -8.63 -1.09 -6.68
CA PRO A 83 -7.72 -0.04 -7.07
C PRO A 83 -7.21 -0.25 -8.50
N LEU A 84 -6.89 0.85 -9.19
CA LEU A 84 -6.37 0.81 -10.57
C LEU A 84 -5.01 0.09 -10.66
N PHE A 85 -4.25 0.13 -9.57
CA PHE A 85 -2.94 -0.48 -9.47
C PHE A 85 -2.94 -1.52 -8.36
N GLU A 86 -2.14 -2.57 -8.54
CA GLU A 86 -1.81 -3.55 -7.51
C GLU A 86 -0.81 -2.93 -6.52
N TYR A 87 -1.24 -1.91 -5.77
CA TYR A 87 -0.38 -1.10 -4.90
C TYR A 87 0.43 -1.92 -3.91
N THR A 88 -0.12 -3.04 -3.45
CA THR A 88 0.53 -3.97 -2.52
C THR A 88 1.70 -4.71 -3.14
N SER A 89 1.63 -5.03 -4.44
CA SER A 89 2.74 -5.67 -5.16
C SER A 89 3.98 -4.78 -5.26
N TYR A 90 3.82 -3.47 -5.08
CA TYR A 90 4.95 -2.54 -5.16
C TYR A 90 5.71 -2.43 -3.84
N ILE A 91 5.11 -2.78 -2.71
CA ILE A 91 5.70 -2.56 -1.40
C ILE A 91 6.83 -3.56 -1.16
N THR A 92 8.02 -3.03 -0.87
CA THR A 92 9.20 -3.89 -0.57
C THR A 92 9.52 -3.98 0.92
N CYS A 93 8.91 -3.14 1.76
CA CYS A 93 9.14 -3.17 3.19
C CYS A 93 7.88 -2.76 3.97
N VAL A 94 7.53 -3.58 4.98
CA VAL A 94 6.54 -3.25 6.00
C VAL A 94 7.30 -2.83 7.27
N ASN A 95 7.04 -1.63 7.77
CA ASN A 95 7.75 -1.08 8.94
C ASN A 95 6.81 -0.76 10.12
N LYS A 96 7.37 -0.27 11.23
CA LYS A 96 6.62 0.04 12.45
C LYS A 96 5.57 1.15 12.30
N ASP A 97 5.70 2.02 11.30
CA ASP A 97 4.71 3.05 11.02
C ASP A 97 3.41 2.45 10.46
N LEU A 98 3.44 1.27 9.82
CA LEU A 98 2.23 0.55 9.39
C LEU A 98 1.36 0.19 10.60
N TYR A 99 1.98 -0.31 11.67
CA TYR A 99 1.28 -0.63 12.91
C TYR A 99 0.60 0.61 13.50
N SER A 100 1.31 1.74 13.48
CA SER A 100 0.74 3.01 13.91
C SER A 100 -0.45 3.42 13.05
N GLY A 101 -0.37 3.25 11.73
CA GLY A 101 -1.46 3.52 10.80
C GLY A 101 -2.69 2.64 11.02
N ILE A 102 -2.50 1.33 11.20
CA ILE A 102 -3.58 0.38 11.51
C ILE A 102 -4.28 0.80 12.80
N ARG A 103 -3.52 1.15 13.84
CA ARG A 103 -4.08 1.60 15.12
C ARG A 103 -4.88 2.89 14.99
N ILE A 104 -4.38 3.85 14.21
CA ILE A 104 -5.11 5.09 13.89
C ILE A 104 -6.41 4.75 13.14
N TRP A 105 -6.34 3.89 12.13
CA TRP A 105 -7.51 3.45 11.35
C TRP A 105 -8.57 2.78 12.25
N LEU A 106 -8.18 1.86 13.13
CA LEU A 106 -9.08 1.18 14.06
C LEU A 106 -9.80 2.18 14.97
N ARG A 107 -9.04 3.13 15.55
CA ARG A 107 -9.57 4.21 16.40
C ARG A 107 -10.57 5.09 15.65
N SER A 108 -10.23 5.48 14.42
CA SER A 108 -11.11 6.33 13.59
C SER A 108 -12.41 5.65 13.19
N ASN A 109 -12.47 4.31 13.15
CA ASN A 109 -13.68 3.55 12.86
C ASN A 109 -14.43 3.06 14.12
N GLY A 110 -14.02 3.50 15.31
CA GLY A 110 -14.75 3.23 16.55
C GLY A 110 -14.52 1.84 17.16
N TYR A 111 -13.53 1.09 16.70
CA TYR A 111 -13.11 -0.17 17.31
C TYR A 111 -12.40 0.13 18.65
N LYS A 112 -13.04 -0.18 19.79
CA LYS A 112 -12.59 0.20 21.15
C LYS A 112 -12.12 -0.95 22.04
N THR A 113 -12.48 -2.19 21.71
CA THR A 113 -12.25 -3.40 22.52
C THR A 113 -11.53 -4.43 21.64
N GLU A 114 -10.42 -5.00 22.13
CA GLU A 114 -9.55 -6.00 21.46
C GLU A 114 -8.53 -5.47 20.44
N TYR A 115 -7.81 -4.37 20.75
CA TYR A 115 -6.76 -3.84 19.87
C TYR A 115 -5.72 -4.88 19.47
N GLU A 116 -5.22 -5.67 20.41
CA GLU A 116 -4.03 -6.48 20.15
C GLU A 116 -4.29 -7.62 19.18
N LEU A 117 -5.43 -8.31 19.29
CA LEU A 117 -5.81 -9.41 18.40
C LEU A 117 -6.21 -8.91 17.00
N VAL A 118 -6.99 -7.83 16.91
CA VAL A 118 -7.38 -7.24 15.61
C VAL A 118 -6.16 -6.65 14.90
N GLU A 119 -5.33 -5.91 15.63
CA GLU A 119 -4.09 -5.33 15.10
C GLU A 119 -3.17 -6.46 14.60
N THR A 120 -2.97 -7.52 15.39
CA THR A 120 -2.17 -8.69 14.99
C THR A 120 -2.77 -9.41 13.78
N ALA A 121 -4.08 -9.60 13.70
CA ALA A 121 -4.70 -10.27 12.56
C ALA A 121 -4.57 -9.47 11.26
N ILE A 122 -4.74 -8.14 11.31
CA ILE A 122 -4.48 -7.26 10.16
C ILE A 122 -3.00 -7.34 9.78
N GLN A 123 -2.09 -7.32 10.75
CA GLN A 123 -0.66 -7.47 10.48
C GLN A 123 -0.34 -8.80 9.81
N CYS A 124 -0.84 -9.93 10.32
CA CYS A 124 -0.64 -11.26 9.73
C CYS A 124 -1.18 -11.32 8.30
N SER A 125 -2.35 -10.74 8.03
CA SER A 125 -2.94 -10.68 6.70
C SER A 125 -2.05 -9.90 5.72
N LEU A 126 -1.51 -8.75 6.16
CA LEU A 126 -0.63 -7.92 5.33
C LEU A 126 0.76 -8.52 5.13
N ILE A 127 1.29 -9.20 6.16
CA ILE A 127 2.56 -9.93 6.05
C ILE A 127 2.39 -11.11 5.10
N ALA A 128 1.34 -11.92 5.24
CA ALA A 128 1.05 -13.03 4.35
C ALA A 128 1.00 -12.58 2.89
N MET A 129 0.25 -11.50 2.62
CA MET A 129 0.18 -10.85 1.31
C MET A 129 1.56 -10.46 0.77
N SER A 130 2.39 -9.82 1.60
CA SER A 130 3.75 -9.43 1.19
C SER A 130 4.70 -10.61 0.98
N CYS A 131 4.56 -11.69 1.76
CA CYS A 131 5.36 -12.90 1.65
C CYS A 131 4.98 -13.74 0.44
N GLU A 132 3.70 -13.80 0.09
CA GLU A 132 3.21 -14.52 -1.08
C GLU A 132 3.73 -13.88 -2.38
N LEU A 133 3.83 -12.55 -2.42
CA LEU A 133 4.49 -11.80 -3.49
C LEU A 133 5.99 -12.14 -3.62
N VAL A 134 6.71 -12.32 -2.51
CA VAL A 134 8.13 -12.76 -2.51
C VAL A 134 8.26 -14.23 -2.94
N ARG A 135 7.26 -15.07 -2.68
CA ARG A 135 7.26 -16.48 -3.06
C ARG A 135 6.93 -16.69 -4.54
N ILE A 136 6.05 -15.87 -5.12
CA ILE A 136 5.67 -15.92 -6.54
C ILE A 136 6.79 -15.37 -7.45
N LEU A 137 7.60 -14.42 -6.98
CA LEU A 137 8.69 -13.81 -7.75
C LEU A 137 10.04 -14.56 -7.64
N ASN A 138 10.12 -15.62 -6.81
CA ASN A 138 11.33 -16.44 -6.61
C ASN A 138 11.21 -17.86 -7.20
N ILE A 139 10.50 -18.02 -8.33
CA ILE A 139 10.48 -19.25 -9.13
C ILE A 139 11.00 -18.96 -10.54
#